data_AF-A0AAU1YHV0-F1
#
_entry.id   AF-A0AAU1YHV0-F1
#
_cell.length_a   1.000
_cell.length_b   1.000
_cell.length_c   1.000
_cell.angle_alpha   90.00
_cell.angle_beta   90.00
_cell.angle_gamma   90.00
#
_symmetry.space_group_name_H-M   'P 1'
#
loop_
_entity.id
_entity.type
_entity.pdbx_description
1 polymer ?
#
loop_
_entity_poly.entity_id
_entity_poly.type
_entity_poly.pdbx_seq_one_letter_code
_entity_poly.pdbx_strand_id
1 'polypeptide(L)'
;MSSIAPLPTLPTNTTRSLQSVNFTGRYAAVRSDSLGYLDPVTSSSTTAVKQSATFTVVPGLADSTCYSFRDSTGRYLRHKDYRIRFDANNGTAVFNKDATYCARPGSATGSVSLESYNYPGRYLRHYNFELRVDPFQDTATFRADSSFKAVSPWA
;
A
#
# COMPACT_ATOMS: atom_id res chain seq x y z
N MET A 1 -2.47 -0.44 -33.01
CA MET A 1 -2.75 0.61 -32.01
C MET A 1 -2.89 -0.07 -30.67
N SER A 2 -1.84 -0.09 -29.84
CA SER A 2 -1.92 -0.73 -28.52
C SER A 2 -2.82 0.12 -27.63
N SER A 3 -4.03 -0.36 -27.34
CA SER A 3 -4.92 0.22 -26.35
C SER A 3 -4.19 0.20 -25.00
N ILE A 4 -3.73 1.36 -24.55
CA ILE A 4 -3.15 1.51 -23.22
C ILE A 4 -4.32 1.29 -22.25
N ALA A 5 -4.33 0.16 -21.54
CA ALA A 5 -5.30 -0.05 -20.48
C ALA A 5 -5.22 1.14 -19.51
N PRO A 6 -6.36 1.75 -19.12
CA PRO A 6 -6.33 2.86 -18.19
C PRO A 6 -5.61 2.44 -16.91
N LEU A 7 -4.77 3.33 -16.37
CA LEU A 7 -4.08 3.09 -15.10
C LEU A 7 -5.14 2.75 -14.05
N PRO A 8 -4.90 1.73 -13.21
CA PRO A 8 -5.88 1.38 -12.20
C PRO A 8 -6.01 2.53 -11.21
N THR A 9 -7.24 2.92 -10.92
CA THR A 9 -7.55 3.97 -9.97
C THR A 9 -7.97 3.38 -8.64
N LEU A 10 -7.43 3.90 -7.53
CA LEU A 10 -7.97 3.63 -6.21
C LEU A 10 -9.03 4.69 -5.86
N PRO A 11 -10.18 4.30 -5.27
CA PRO A 11 -11.14 5.27 -4.77
C PRO A 11 -10.51 6.05 -3.61
N THR A 12 -10.51 7.38 -3.71
CA THR A 12 -9.99 8.27 -2.65
C THR A 12 -11.10 8.66 -1.68
N ASN A 13 -10.70 9.15 -0.51
CA ASN A 13 -11.56 9.55 0.61
C ASN A 13 -12.49 8.42 1.11
N THR A 14 -12.05 7.16 0.96
CA THR A 14 -12.74 5.98 1.47
C THR A 14 -11.74 5.07 2.19
N THR A 15 -12.23 4.31 3.17
CA THR A 15 -11.45 3.25 3.81
C THR A 15 -11.41 2.00 2.95
N ARG A 16 -10.24 1.35 2.91
CA ARG A 16 -9.96 0.09 2.21
C ARG A 16 -8.97 -0.74 3.00
N SER A 17 -9.02 -2.05 2.79
CA SER A 17 -7.93 -2.96 3.13
C SER A 17 -7.20 -3.37 1.86
N LEU A 18 -5.88 -3.54 1.94
CA LEU A 18 -5.05 -3.93 0.80
C LEU A 18 -4.67 -5.41 0.93
N GLN A 19 -5.41 -6.28 0.24
CA GLN A 19 -5.18 -7.72 0.27
C GLN A 19 -4.07 -8.12 -0.70
N SER A 20 -3.11 -8.93 -0.26
CA SER A 20 -2.10 -9.52 -1.17
C SER A 20 -2.76 -10.42 -2.21
N VAL A 21 -2.28 -10.35 -3.45
CA VAL A 21 -2.73 -11.22 -4.54
C VAL A 21 -2.27 -12.66 -4.35
N ASN A 22 -1.05 -12.89 -3.88
CA ASN A 22 -0.46 -14.24 -3.74
C ASN A 22 -0.51 -14.84 -2.33
N PHE A 23 -0.86 -14.06 -1.32
CA PHE A 23 -1.16 -14.55 0.03
C PHE A 23 -2.57 -14.13 0.43
N THR A 24 -3.57 -14.77 -0.17
CA THR A 24 -4.98 -14.48 0.09
C THR A 24 -5.32 -14.64 1.57
N GLY A 25 -6.16 -13.75 2.12
CA GLY A 25 -6.42 -13.68 3.55
C GLY A 25 -5.39 -12.88 4.34
N ARG A 26 -4.32 -12.38 3.70
CA ARG A 26 -3.37 -11.44 4.30
C ARG A 26 -3.44 -10.05 3.69
N TYR A 27 -3.25 -9.06 4.55
CA TYR A 27 -3.48 -7.66 4.27
C TYR A 27 -2.29 -6.83 4.72
N ALA A 28 -2.02 -5.73 4.01
CA ALA A 28 -1.10 -4.72 4.51
C ALA A 28 -1.64 -4.22 5.86
N ALA A 29 -0.81 -4.23 6.88
CA ALA A 29 -1.18 -3.87 8.25
C ALA A 29 -0.05 -3.09 8.93
N VAL A 30 -0.41 -2.24 9.89
CA VAL A 30 0.55 -1.57 10.79
C VAL A 30 0.62 -2.28 12.14
N ARG A 31 1.81 -2.68 12.58
CA ARG A 31 2.00 -3.29 13.91
C ARG A 31 2.37 -2.25 14.98
N SER A 32 2.44 -2.69 16.24
CA SER A 32 2.73 -1.84 17.41
C SER A 32 4.12 -1.19 17.36
N ASP A 33 5.07 -1.77 16.63
CA ASP A 33 6.39 -1.20 16.34
C ASP A 33 6.35 -0.09 15.25
N SER A 34 5.15 0.26 14.77
CA SER A 34 4.91 1.22 13.69
C SER A 34 5.44 0.79 12.32
N LEU A 35 5.81 -0.47 12.14
CA LEU A 35 6.25 -1.01 10.86
C LEU A 35 5.08 -1.67 10.10
N GLY A 36 5.17 -1.66 8.77
CA GLY A 36 4.19 -2.28 7.89
C GLY A 36 4.46 -3.78 7.70
N TYR A 37 3.44 -4.62 7.81
CA TYR A 37 3.55 -6.07 7.60
C TYR A 37 2.41 -6.59 6.73
N LEU A 38 2.56 -7.82 6.26
CA LEU A 38 1.51 -8.59 5.61
C LEU A 38 0.91 -9.62 6.58
N ASP A 39 -0.19 -9.26 7.21
CA ASP A 39 -0.78 -10.00 8.33
C ASP A 39 -2.11 -10.68 7.97
N PRO A 40 -2.39 -11.87 8.55
CA PRO A 40 -3.68 -12.52 8.37
C PRO A 40 -4.77 -11.76 9.12
N VAL A 41 -5.90 -11.50 8.46
CA VAL A 41 -7.08 -10.89 9.08
C VAL A 41 -8.32 -11.68 8.68
N THR A 42 -9.15 -12.00 9.66
CA THR A 42 -10.38 -12.78 9.48
C THR A 42 -11.57 -12.08 10.14
N SER A 43 -12.78 -12.60 9.91
CA SER A 43 -13.98 -12.13 10.59
C SER A 43 -13.92 -12.28 12.12
N SER A 44 -13.17 -13.27 12.62
CA SER A 44 -12.96 -13.53 14.05
C SER A 44 -11.81 -12.73 14.67
N SER A 45 -11.03 -11.98 13.86
CA SER A 45 -9.99 -11.10 14.38
C SER A 45 -10.57 -10.00 15.27
N THR A 46 -9.80 -9.57 16.26
CA THR A 46 -10.17 -8.46 17.16
C THR A 46 -10.32 -7.16 16.39
N THR A 47 -11.05 -6.20 16.97
CA THR A 47 -11.19 -4.85 16.39
C THR A 47 -9.84 -4.19 16.11
N ALA A 48 -8.86 -4.34 17.00
CA ALA A 48 -7.52 -3.79 16.81
C ALA A 48 -6.79 -4.38 15.59
N VAL A 49 -6.91 -5.68 15.36
CA VAL A 49 -6.32 -6.35 14.17
C VAL A 49 -7.03 -5.93 12.88
N LYS A 50 -8.35 -5.74 12.93
CA LYS A 50 -9.11 -5.22 11.78
C LYS A 50 -8.74 -3.78 11.46
N GLN A 51 -8.56 -2.95 12.49
CA GLN A 51 -8.12 -1.56 12.35
C GLN A 51 -6.70 -1.44 11.82
N SER A 52 -5.77 -2.31 12.26
CA SER A 52 -4.38 -2.25 11.78
C SER A 52 -4.25 -2.50 10.28
N ALA A 53 -5.20 -3.23 9.67
CA ALA A 53 -5.26 -3.53 8.24
C ALA A 53 -6.23 -2.65 7.45
N THR A 54 -6.67 -1.52 8.02
CA THR A 54 -7.62 -0.60 7.40
C THR A 54 -7.00 0.78 7.24
N PHE A 55 -7.06 1.32 6.01
CA PHE A 55 -6.51 2.62 5.68
C PHE A 55 -7.54 3.47 4.95
N THR A 56 -7.58 4.76 5.27
CA THR A 56 -8.22 5.76 4.40
C THR A 56 -7.27 6.03 3.23
N VAL A 57 -7.72 5.75 2.02
CA VAL A 57 -7.00 6.14 0.79
C VAL A 57 -7.28 7.61 0.54
N VAL A 58 -6.25 8.44 0.42
CA VAL A 58 -6.40 9.88 0.17
C VAL A 58 -5.59 10.28 -1.08
N PRO A 59 -5.88 11.43 -1.71
CA PRO A 59 -4.98 12.00 -2.71
C PRO A 59 -3.55 12.08 -2.17
N GLY A 60 -2.57 11.82 -3.04
CA GLY A 60 -1.16 11.77 -2.64
C GLY A 60 -0.70 13.09 -2.03
N LEU A 61 0.04 13.00 -0.92
CA LEU A 61 0.54 14.18 -0.19
C LEU A 61 1.52 15.03 -1.01
N ALA A 62 2.24 14.42 -1.95
CA ALA A 62 3.15 15.13 -2.86
C ALA A 62 2.55 15.39 -4.25
N ASP A 63 1.55 14.60 -4.65
CA ASP A 63 0.87 14.70 -5.94
C ASP A 63 -0.54 14.11 -5.84
N SER A 64 -1.55 14.94 -6.06
CA SER A 64 -2.97 14.57 -5.97
C SER A 64 -3.44 13.55 -7.01
N THR A 65 -2.65 13.31 -8.07
CA THR A 65 -2.92 12.26 -9.07
C THR A 65 -2.46 10.86 -8.61
N CYS A 66 -1.64 10.81 -7.56
CA CYS A 66 -1.19 9.61 -6.88
C CYS A 66 -1.93 9.45 -5.53
N TYR A 67 -1.48 8.52 -4.68
CA TYR A 67 -2.20 8.09 -3.49
C TYR A 67 -1.31 8.11 -2.25
N SER A 68 -1.94 8.40 -1.11
CA SER A 68 -1.37 8.17 0.23
C SER A 68 -2.35 7.36 1.06
N PHE A 69 -1.84 6.62 2.04
CA PHE A 69 -2.64 5.73 2.90
C PHE A 69 -2.53 6.19 4.35
N ARG A 70 -3.65 6.56 4.95
CA ARG A 70 -3.74 7.10 6.31
C ARG A 70 -4.42 6.10 7.24
N ASP A 71 -3.78 5.76 8.36
CA ASP A 71 -4.37 4.90 9.40
C ASP A 71 -5.41 5.67 10.25
N SER A 72 -6.14 4.95 11.11
CA SER A 72 -7.18 5.54 11.98
C SER A 72 -6.65 6.57 12.99
N THR A 73 -5.35 6.53 13.30
CA THR A 73 -4.68 7.50 14.19
C THR A 73 -4.18 8.74 13.44
N GLY A 74 -4.25 8.73 12.11
CA GLY A 74 -3.81 9.81 11.25
C GLY A 74 -2.35 9.75 10.81
N ARG A 75 -1.67 8.63 11.03
CA ARG A 75 -0.33 8.38 10.50
C ARG A 75 -0.41 7.89 9.07
N TYR A 76 0.66 8.08 8.31
CA TYR A 76 0.71 7.71 6.90
C TYR A 76 1.69 6.56 6.66
N LEU A 77 1.27 5.62 5.82
CA LEU A 77 2.16 4.64 5.20
C LEU A 77 3.20 5.41 4.39
N ARG A 78 4.46 5.28 4.78
CA ARG A 78 5.60 5.83 4.04
C ARG A 78 6.74 4.85 4.04
N HIS A 79 7.66 5.01 3.10
CA HIS A 79 8.95 4.33 3.19
C HIS A 79 9.97 5.16 3.98
N LYS A 80 10.89 4.48 4.65
CA LYS A 80 12.15 5.03 5.18
C LYS A 80 13.19 3.93 5.14
N ASP A 81 14.37 4.21 4.59
CA ASP A 81 15.42 3.19 4.40
C ASP A 81 14.85 1.95 3.67
N TYR A 82 13.91 2.21 2.74
CA TYR A 82 13.12 1.22 1.98
C TYR A 82 12.15 0.34 2.77
N ARG A 83 12.10 0.45 4.11
CA ARG A 83 11.12 -0.23 4.96
C ARG A 83 9.85 0.59 5.07
N ILE A 84 8.70 -0.05 4.97
CA ILE A 84 7.41 0.61 5.20
C ILE A 84 7.14 0.78 6.69
N ARG A 85 6.67 1.98 7.04
CA ARG A 85 6.31 2.38 8.38
C ARG A 85 5.16 3.37 8.37
N PHE A 86 4.54 3.55 9.52
CA PHE A 86 3.44 4.48 9.74
C PHE A 86 3.86 5.55 10.73
N ASP A 87 4.05 6.77 10.23
CA ASP A 87 4.47 7.90 11.05
C ASP A 87 3.51 9.08 10.89
N ALA A 88 3.49 9.96 11.90
CA ALA A 88 2.75 11.21 11.83
C ALA A 88 3.36 12.14 10.77
N ASN A 89 2.53 12.80 9.98
CA ASN A 89 3.00 13.78 9.01
C ASN A 89 3.63 14.98 9.74
N ASN A 90 4.90 15.26 9.42
CA ASN A 90 5.66 16.38 9.98
C ASN A 90 5.67 17.63 9.09
N GLY A 91 4.88 17.65 8.01
CA GLY A 91 4.76 18.76 7.07
C GLY A 91 5.92 18.91 6.08
N THR A 92 6.94 18.04 6.14
CA THR A 92 8.09 18.16 5.25
C THR A 92 7.80 17.62 3.85
N ALA A 93 8.42 18.23 2.83
CA ALA A 93 8.32 17.74 1.46
C ALA A 93 8.85 16.31 1.30
N VAL A 94 9.88 15.92 2.08
CA VAL A 94 10.42 14.55 2.09
C VAL A 94 9.37 13.57 2.61
N PHE A 95 8.69 13.89 3.73
CA PHE A 95 7.62 13.04 4.24
C PHE A 95 6.51 12.86 3.20
N ASN A 96 6.04 13.96 2.60
CA ASN A 96 4.98 13.91 1.60
C ASN A 96 5.38 13.01 0.42
N LYS A 97 6.63 13.12 -0.03
CA LYS A 97 7.20 12.31 -1.10
C LYS A 97 7.32 10.82 -0.72
N ASP A 98 7.83 10.52 0.46
CA ASP A 98 7.98 9.14 0.97
C ASP A 98 6.63 8.44 1.19
N ALA A 99 5.58 9.22 1.46
CA ALA A 99 4.23 8.74 1.72
C ALA A 99 3.32 8.75 0.47
N THR A 100 3.84 9.08 -0.71
CA THR A 100 3.05 9.12 -1.96
C THR A 100 3.42 7.96 -2.88
N TYR A 101 2.40 7.28 -3.38
CA TYR A 101 2.51 6.12 -4.25
C TYR A 101 1.59 6.24 -5.46
N CYS A 102 2.13 6.01 -6.66
CA CYS A 102 1.37 6.07 -7.90
C CYS A 102 0.92 4.66 -8.30
N ALA A 103 -0.38 4.49 -8.54
CA ALA A 103 -0.91 3.19 -8.90
C ALA A 103 -0.52 2.78 -10.33
N ARG A 104 -0.15 1.51 -10.47
CA ARG A 104 0.15 0.82 -11.73
C ARG A 104 -0.66 -0.49 -11.80
N PRO A 105 -0.91 -1.02 -13.00
CA PRO A 105 -1.53 -2.35 -13.14
C PRO A 105 -0.78 -3.38 -12.29
N GLY A 106 -1.51 -4.10 -11.44
CA GLY A 106 -0.98 -5.27 -10.73
C GLY A 106 -0.98 -6.53 -11.60
N SER A 107 -0.47 -7.62 -11.05
CA SER A 107 -0.33 -8.92 -11.71
C SER A 107 -1.62 -9.71 -11.88
N ALA A 108 -2.70 -9.30 -11.20
CA ALA A 108 -4.03 -9.88 -11.33
C ALA A 108 -5.07 -8.82 -11.69
N THR A 109 -6.14 -9.23 -12.36
CA THR A 109 -7.28 -8.34 -12.68
C THR A 109 -7.83 -7.68 -11.41
N GLY A 110 -7.98 -6.36 -11.47
CA GLY A 110 -8.47 -5.55 -10.35
C GLY A 110 -7.46 -5.36 -9.20
N SER A 111 -6.21 -5.77 -9.38
CA SER A 111 -5.13 -5.47 -8.44
C SER A 111 -4.29 -4.28 -8.90
N VAL A 112 -3.60 -3.67 -7.94
CA VAL A 112 -2.69 -2.54 -8.15
C VAL A 112 -1.30 -2.88 -7.65
N SER A 113 -0.30 -2.34 -8.33
CA SER A 113 1.06 -2.17 -7.81
C SER A 113 1.28 -0.71 -7.49
N LEU A 114 1.90 -0.43 -6.34
CA LEU A 114 2.04 0.93 -5.81
C LEU A 114 3.49 1.37 -5.95
N GLU A 115 3.77 2.16 -7.00
CA GLU A 115 5.11 2.70 -7.28
C GLU A 115 5.40 3.87 -6.35
N SER A 116 6.59 3.94 -5.75
CA SER A 116 7.01 5.09 -4.95
C SER A 116 7.11 6.34 -5.83
N TYR A 117 6.52 7.44 -5.37
CA TYR A 117 6.56 8.71 -6.09
C TYR A 117 7.98 9.27 -6.25
N ASN A 118 8.78 9.24 -5.17
CA ASN A 118 10.12 9.81 -5.16
C ASN A 118 11.24 8.83 -5.47
N TYR A 119 10.92 7.54 -5.59
CA TYR A 119 11.84 6.52 -6.13
C TYR A 119 11.15 5.73 -7.25
N PRO A 120 10.97 6.32 -8.45
CA PRO A 120 10.41 5.63 -9.59
C PRO A 120 11.13 4.31 -9.89
N GLY A 121 10.37 3.31 -10.35
CA GLY A 121 10.86 1.95 -10.51
C GLY A 121 10.95 1.14 -9.21
N ARG A 122 10.59 1.69 -8.04
CA ARG A 122 10.45 0.94 -6.79
C ARG A 122 8.99 0.79 -6.39
N TYR A 123 8.62 -0.41 -5.96
CA TYR A 123 7.22 -0.75 -5.68
C TYR A 123 7.03 -1.26 -4.27
N LEU A 124 5.91 -0.87 -3.65
CA LEU A 124 5.43 -1.52 -2.45
C LEU A 124 5.27 -3.01 -2.73
N ARG A 125 5.89 -3.84 -1.90
CA ARG A 125 5.75 -5.28 -1.93
C ARG A 125 5.86 -5.85 -0.53
N HIS A 126 5.47 -7.11 -0.39
CA HIS A 126 5.88 -7.90 0.77
C HIS A 126 7.17 -8.68 0.47
N TYR A 127 7.98 -8.91 1.51
CA TYR A 127 9.12 -9.84 1.50
C TYR A 127 9.26 -10.45 2.88
N ASN A 128 9.17 -11.78 2.99
CA ASN A 128 9.12 -12.44 4.30
C ASN A 128 8.10 -11.78 5.25
N PHE A 129 6.94 -11.39 4.69
CA PHE A 129 5.86 -10.65 5.35
C PHE A 129 6.16 -9.21 5.79
N GLU A 130 7.36 -8.68 5.57
CA GLU A 130 7.63 -7.25 5.76
C GLU A 130 7.18 -6.45 4.55
N LEU A 131 6.56 -5.29 4.77
CA LEU A 131 6.29 -4.36 3.68
C LEU A 131 7.50 -3.45 3.41
N ARG A 132 7.88 -3.36 2.13
CA ARG A 132 9.09 -2.66 1.67
C ARG A 132 8.83 -2.00 0.31
N VAL A 133 9.69 -1.06 -0.08
CA VAL A 133 9.77 -0.58 -1.47
C VAL A 133 11.07 -1.07 -2.09
N ASP A 134 10.99 -1.90 -3.12
CA ASP A 134 12.17 -2.46 -3.77
C ASP A 134 12.15 -2.24 -5.28
N PRO A 135 13.32 -2.23 -5.94
CA PRO A 135 13.41 -2.08 -7.38
C PRO A 135 12.61 -3.17 -8.09
N PHE A 136 11.85 -2.77 -9.11
CA PHE A 136 11.09 -3.70 -9.91
C PHE A 136 11.98 -4.77 -10.52
N GLN A 137 11.49 -6.00 -10.47
CA GLN A 137 12.07 -7.14 -11.16
C GLN A 137 10.97 -7.78 -11.98
N ASP A 138 11.23 -8.07 -13.25
CA ASP A 138 10.22 -8.67 -14.13
C ASP A 138 10.09 -10.20 -13.92
N THR A 139 9.93 -10.59 -12.65
CA THR A 139 9.73 -11.97 -12.24
C THR A 139 8.30 -12.18 -11.79
N ALA A 140 7.78 -13.41 -11.95
CA ALA A 140 6.44 -13.74 -11.47
C ALA A 140 6.29 -13.47 -9.97
N THR A 141 7.32 -13.79 -9.18
CA THR A 141 7.35 -13.57 -7.73
C THR A 141 7.24 -12.09 -7.38
N PHE A 142 8.08 -11.22 -7.96
CA PHE A 142 8.02 -9.79 -7.65
C PHE A 142 6.68 -9.20 -8.07
N ARG A 143 6.20 -9.54 -9.27
CA ARG A 143 4.88 -9.08 -9.77
C ARG A 143 3.76 -9.50 -8.81
N ALA A 144 3.82 -10.71 -8.27
CA ALA A 144 2.85 -11.20 -7.30
C ALA A 144 2.99 -10.52 -5.93
N ASP A 145 4.21 -10.37 -5.42
CA ASP A 145 4.50 -9.78 -4.11
C ASP A 145 4.17 -8.28 -4.02
N SER A 146 4.23 -7.58 -5.16
CA SER A 146 3.94 -6.16 -5.30
C SER A 146 2.51 -5.86 -5.75
N SER A 147 1.62 -6.85 -5.76
CA SER A 147 0.23 -6.68 -6.20
C SER A 147 -0.78 -6.83 -5.07
N PHE A 148 -1.65 -5.84 -4.95
CA PHE A 148 -2.67 -5.78 -3.91
C PHE A 148 -4.06 -5.51 -4.50
N LYS A 149 -5.09 -6.15 -3.97
CA LYS A 149 -6.48 -5.78 -4.23
C LYS A 149 -6.96 -4.83 -3.14
N ALA A 150 -7.48 -3.67 -3.52
CA ALA A 150 -8.21 -2.81 -2.60
C ALA A 150 -9.62 -3.36 -2.41
N VAL A 151 -9.91 -3.88 -1.21
CA VAL A 151 -11.18 -4.53 -0.88
C VAL A 151 -11.95 -3.72 0.17
N SER A 152 -13.17 -4.16 0.49
CA SER A 152 -13.92 -3.61 1.62
C SER A 152 -13.07 -3.60 2.89
N PRO A 153 -13.09 -2.52 3.67
CA PRO A 153 -12.27 -2.39 4.86
C PRO A 153 -12.71 -3.40 5.93
N TRP A 154 -11.77 -3.80 6.79
CA TRP A 154 -12.06 -4.64 7.95
C TRP A 154 -12.65 -3.88 9.14
N ALA A 155 -12.43 -2.56 9.20
CA ALA A 155 -12.90 -1.67 10.27
C ALA A 155 -13.42 -0.32 9.76
#